data_AF-A0A537XHF7-F1
#
_entry.id   AF-A0A537XHF7-F1
#
_cell.length_a   1.000
_cell.length_b   1.000
_cell.length_c   1.000
_cell.angle_alpha   90.00
_cell.angle_beta   90.00
_cell.angle_gamma   90.00
#
_symmetry.space_group_name_H-M   'P 1'
#
loop_
_entity.id
_entity.type
_entity.pdbx_description
1 polymer ?
#
loop_
_entity_poly.entity_id
_entity_poly.type
_entity_poly.pdbx_seq_one_letter_code
_entity_poly.pdbx_strand_id
1 'polypeptide(L)'
;MAALVASAAFILLVPSGSGGASLARVRSQLRALHLRPAPLFPARLPASFRGAGATLNNAGFDFNVDWDRSRPGRGGSRETVFLVSFRRAGPQVLGQVLHDRRTTSSRRVRVGARTVYVIHSSKLILGWGEQGRTYLLISKYLRPSTADLKRFVRALRPLH
;
A
#
# COMPACT_ATOMS: atom_id res chain seq x y z
N MET A 1 -19.22 -18.86 37.15
CA MET A 1 -18.37 -17.68 36.86
C MET A 1 -17.85 -17.81 35.44
N ALA A 2 -18.33 -16.98 34.51
CA ALA A 2 -17.86 -16.96 33.13
C ALA A 2 -16.93 -15.75 32.96
N ALA A 3 -15.64 -16.00 32.69
CA ALA A 3 -14.67 -14.94 32.44
C ALA A 3 -14.76 -14.51 30.96
N LEU A 4 -15.30 -13.31 30.74
CA LEU A 4 -15.32 -12.63 29.45
C LEU A 4 -13.90 -12.19 29.09
N VAL A 5 -13.29 -12.83 28.09
CA VAL A 5 -12.02 -12.39 27.50
C VAL A 5 -12.31 -11.22 26.57
N ALA A 6 -12.20 -10.01 27.09
CA ALA A 6 -12.27 -8.78 26.29
C ALA A 6 -11.01 -8.67 25.42
N SER A 7 -11.15 -8.97 24.13
CA SER A 7 -10.09 -8.75 23.14
C SER A 7 -9.96 -7.25 22.86
N ALA A 8 -8.99 -6.59 23.51
CA ALA A 8 -8.68 -5.19 23.28
C ALA A 8 -8.02 -5.00 21.91
N ALA A 9 -8.79 -4.48 20.93
CA ALA A 9 -8.25 -3.99 19.68
C ALA A 9 -7.44 -2.70 19.94
N PHE A 10 -6.11 -2.79 19.84
CA PHE A 10 -5.22 -1.66 20.11
C PHE A 10 -5.10 -0.76 18.86
N ILE A 11 -5.93 0.28 18.77
CA ILE A 11 -5.84 1.29 17.70
C ILE A 11 -4.87 2.39 18.13
N LEU A 12 -3.63 2.34 17.65
CA LEU A 12 -2.60 3.36 17.89
C LEU A 12 -2.77 4.57 16.96
N LEU A 13 -3.59 5.56 17.36
CA LEU A 13 -3.58 6.91 16.78
C LEU A 13 -2.35 7.69 17.30
N VAL A 14 -1.45 8.11 16.41
CA VAL A 14 -0.24 8.88 16.75
C VAL A 14 0.00 9.93 15.65
N PRO A 15 0.58 11.12 15.95
CA PRO A 15 0.53 12.29 15.08
C PRO A 15 1.25 12.11 13.74
N SER A 16 0.81 12.91 12.76
CA SER A 16 1.29 13.00 11.38
C SER A 16 2.73 13.53 11.29
N GLY A 17 3.71 12.71 11.68
CA GLY A 17 5.13 12.98 11.49
C GLY A 17 5.56 12.85 10.03
N SER A 18 6.65 13.56 9.69
CA SER A 18 7.32 13.55 8.39
C SER A 18 7.40 12.14 7.78
N GLY A 19 7.19 12.02 6.46
CA GLY A 19 7.00 10.72 5.78
C GLY A 19 8.13 9.67 5.97
N GLY A 20 9.28 10.06 6.53
CA GLY A 20 10.33 9.15 6.99
C GLY A 20 10.00 8.44 8.30
N ALA A 21 9.41 9.15 9.27
CA ALA A 21 8.96 8.57 10.54
C ALA A 21 7.81 7.57 10.32
N SER A 22 6.88 7.88 9.40
CA SER A 22 5.81 6.96 9.03
C SER A 22 6.34 5.70 8.31
N LEU A 23 7.34 5.83 7.43
CA LEU A 23 7.96 4.67 6.78
C LEU A 23 8.70 3.76 7.76
N ALA A 24 9.54 4.31 8.63
CA ALA A 24 10.32 3.54 9.61
C ALA A 24 9.40 2.79 10.58
N ARG A 25 8.31 3.44 11.03
CA ARG A 25 7.29 2.83 11.87
C ARG A 25 6.63 1.64 11.18
N VAL A 26 6.14 1.81 9.95
CA VAL A 26 5.48 0.71 9.22
C VAL A 26 6.44 -0.45 8.96
N ARG A 27 7.71 -0.16 8.63
CA ARG A 27 8.76 -1.18 8.50
C ARG A 27 8.94 -1.99 9.78
N SER A 28 8.99 -1.32 10.93
CA SER A 28 9.09 -1.99 12.23
C SER A 28 7.88 -2.89 12.50
N GLN A 29 6.67 -2.36 12.30
CA GLN A 29 5.43 -3.13 12.49
C GLN A 29 5.36 -4.36 11.57
N LEU A 30 5.71 -4.21 10.29
CA LEU A 30 5.72 -5.34 9.35
C LEU A 30 6.76 -6.41 9.71
N ARG A 31 7.93 -6.03 10.25
CA ARG A 31 8.93 -7.00 10.75
C ARG A 31 8.38 -7.81 11.93
N ALA A 32 7.68 -7.15 12.85
CA ALA A 32 7.08 -7.78 14.02
C ALA A 32 5.98 -8.80 13.66
N LEU A 33 5.42 -8.75 12.45
CA LEU A 33 4.44 -9.74 11.98
C LEU A 33 5.07 -11.07 11.54
N HIS A 34 6.41 -11.15 11.44
CA HIS A 34 7.14 -12.37 11.06
C HIS A 34 6.60 -13.08 9.81
N LEU A 35 6.10 -12.31 8.84
CA LEU A 35 5.45 -12.85 7.64
C LEU A 35 6.42 -13.69 6.80
N ARG A 36 5.95 -14.85 6.32
CA ARG A 36 6.71 -15.76 5.44
C ARG A 36 6.04 -15.90 4.06
N PRO A 37 6.81 -15.81 2.96
CA PRO A 37 8.17 -15.25 2.87
C PRO A 37 8.22 -13.78 3.33
N ALA A 38 9.43 -13.30 3.62
CA ALA A 38 9.67 -11.92 4.04
C ALA A 38 9.04 -10.94 3.04
N PRO A 39 8.17 -10.01 3.50
CA PRO A 39 7.40 -9.17 2.61
C PRO A 39 8.31 -8.19 1.87
N LEU A 40 7.97 -7.87 0.63
CA LEU A 40 8.59 -6.76 -0.07
C LEU A 40 8.06 -5.44 0.49
N PHE A 41 8.96 -4.53 0.85
CA PHE A 41 8.57 -3.21 1.34
C PHE A 41 9.62 -2.15 0.95
N PRO A 42 9.24 -0.89 0.66
CA PRO A 42 10.21 0.07 0.17
C PRO A 42 11.22 0.44 1.26
N ALA A 43 12.49 0.56 0.86
CA ALA A 43 13.52 1.15 1.72
C ALA A 43 13.40 2.67 1.82
N ARG A 44 12.81 3.31 0.79
CA ARG A 44 12.57 4.76 0.70
C ARG A 44 11.28 5.03 -0.06
N LEU A 45 10.55 6.06 0.34
CA LEU A 45 9.36 6.51 -0.39
C LEU A 45 9.72 7.60 -1.41
N PRO A 46 9.03 7.66 -2.57
CA PRO A 46 9.11 8.81 -3.47
C PRO A 46 8.69 10.12 -2.77
N ALA A 47 9.22 11.26 -3.23
CA ALA A 47 8.94 12.57 -2.65
C ALA A 47 7.44 12.93 -2.63
N SER A 48 6.64 12.35 -3.53
CA SER A 48 5.19 12.52 -3.57
C SER A 48 4.46 12.10 -2.28
N PHE A 49 5.06 11.19 -1.49
CA PHE A 49 4.53 10.71 -0.21
C PHE A 49 4.88 11.63 0.98
N ARG A 50 5.62 12.72 0.76
CA ARG A 50 6.02 13.63 1.85
C ARG A 50 4.78 14.18 2.57
N GLY A 51 4.73 14.01 3.89
CA GLY A 51 3.61 14.50 4.72
C GLY A 51 2.34 13.66 4.62
N ALA A 52 2.38 12.48 3.97
CA ALA A 52 1.31 11.50 4.08
C ALA A 52 1.45 10.71 5.39
N GLY A 53 0.33 10.55 6.09
CA GLY A 53 0.21 9.57 7.17
C GLY A 53 0.29 8.16 6.61
N ALA A 54 0.56 7.17 7.46
CA ALA A 54 0.58 5.77 7.05
C ALA A 54 -0.17 4.91 8.07
N THR A 55 -1.06 4.05 7.57
CA THR A 55 -1.83 3.10 8.37
C THR A 55 -1.56 1.69 7.85
N LEU A 56 -1.12 0.79 8.73
CA LEU A 56 -0.93 -0.62 8.44
C LEU A 56 -2.12 -1.42 8.94
N ASN A 57 -2.70 -2.22 8.05
CA ASN A 57 -3.70 -3.23 8.37
C ASN A 57 -3.15 -4.60 7.94
N ASN A 58 -3.34 -5.65 8.75
CA ASN A 58 -2.88 -7.00 8.44
C ASN A 58 -4.00 -8.03 8.62
N ALA A 59 -3.97 -9.08 7.82
CA ALA A 59 -4.88 -10.22 7.91
C ALA A 59 -4.12 -11.51 7.56
N GLY A 60 -3.76 -12.29 8.58
CA GLY A 60 -2.93 -13.49 8.40
C GLY A 60 -1.60 -13.17 7.73
N PHE A 61 -1.35 -13.76 6.56
CA PHE A 61 -0.12 -13.58 5.76
C PHE A 61 -0.12 -12.35 4.84
N ASP A 62 -1.25 -11.65 4.76
CA ASP A 62 -1.49 -10.53 3.88
C ASP A 62 -1.50 -9.21 4.67
N PHE A 63 -1.20 -8.11 3.99
CA PHE A 63 -1.21 -6.78 4.60
C PHE A 63 -1.63 -5.73 3.58
N ASN A 64 -2.08 -4.59 4.10
CA ASN A 64 -2.30 -3.36 3.36
C ASN A 64 -1.70 -2.18 4.13
N VAL A 65 -0.95 -1.33 3.43
CA VAL A 65 -0.48 -0.06 3.96
C VAL A 65 -1.12 1.06 3.16
N ASP A 66 -1.89 1.90 3.83
CA ASP A 66 -2.51 3.07 3.24
C ASP A 66 -1.71 4.31 3.61
N TRP A 67 -1.30 5.08 2.61
CA TRP A 67 -0.80 6.42 2.77
C TRP A 67 -1.81 7.43 2.31
N ASP A 68 -2.22 8.32 3.20
CA ASP A 68 -3.17 9.37 2.90
C ASP A 68 -2.65 10.75 3.36
N ARG A 69 -3.11 11.77 2.65
CA ARG A 69 -2.90 13.17 3.04
C ARG A 69 -4.16 13.94 2.71
N SER A 70 -4.65 14.68 3.70
CA SER A 70 -5.81 15.54 3.56
C SER A 70 -5.42 17.00 3.72
N ARG A 71 -6.16 17.90 3.07
CA ARG A 71 -6.04 19.36 3.22
C ARG A 71 -7.35 19.94 3.75
N PRO A 72 -7.36 21.15 4.31
CA PRO A 72 -8.60 21.87 4.57
C PRO A 72 -9.40 22.04 3.27
N GLY A 73 -10.66 21.63 3.30
CA GLY A 73 -11.66 21.83 2.26
C GLY A 73 -12.56 23.03 2.56
N ARG A 74 -13.54 23.28 1.69
CA ARG A 74 -14.54 24.34 1.93
C ARG A 74 -15.39 23.99 3.16
N GLY A 75 -15.71 25.00 3.97
CA GLY A 75 -16.57 24.86 5.15
C GLY A 75 -15.96 24.06 6.32
N GLY A 76 -14.63 24.02 6.45
CA GLY A 76 -13.96 23.33 7.56
C GLY A 76 -13.85 21.80 7.42
N SER A 77 -14.35 21.24 6.31
CA SER A 77 -14.17 19.82 5.98
C SER A 77 -12.71 19.48 5.69
N ARG A 78 -12.31 18.20 5.79
CA ARG A 78 -11.01 17.72 5.30
C ARG A 78 -11.20 17.01 3.97
N GLU A 79 -10.45 17.44 2.96
CA GLU A 79 -10.45 16.83 1.63
C GLU A 79 -9.21 15.95 1.45
N THR A 80 -9.40 14.66 1.21
CA THR A 80 -8.28 13.75 0.91
C THR A 80 -7.75 14.03 -0.49
N VAL A 81 -6.48 14.46 -0.58
CA VAL A 81 -5.82 14.84 -1.85
C VAL A 81 -4.75 13.85 -2.29
N PHE A 82 -4.44 12.87 -1.44
CA PHE A 82 -3.50 11.81 -1.72
C PHE A 82 -4.01 10.54 -1.05
N LEU A 83 -4.07 9.45 -1.80
CA LEU A 83 -4.38 8.14 -1.27
C LEU A 83 -3.70 7.08 -2.13
N VAL A 84 -2.77 6.36 -1.51
CA VAL A 84 -2.07 5.23 -2.11
C VAL A 84 -2.12 4.05 -1.16
N SER A 85 -2.55 2.90 -1.65
CA SER A 85 -2.60 1.64 -0.91
C SER A 85 -1.58 0.67 -1.49
N PHE A 86 -0.69 0.13 -0.66
CA PHE A 86 0.20 -0.96 -1.02
C PHE A 86 -0.22 -2.24 -0.32
N ARG A 87 -0.62 -3.23 -1.10
CA ARG A 87 -1.20 -4.48 -0.64
C ARG A 87 -0.34 -5.66 -1.03
N ARG A 88 -0.16 -6.60 -0.10
CA ARG A 88 0.22 -7.99 -0.38
C ARG A 88 -1.02 -8.85 -0.19
N ALA A 89 -1.29 -9.73 -1.15
CA ALA A 89 -2.47 -10.58 -1.16
C ALA A 89 -2.17 -11.98 -1.72
N GLY A 90 -3.16 -12.88 -1.65
CA GLY A 90 -3.12 -14.20 -2.29
C GLY A 90 -2.79 -14.16 -3.80
N PRO A 91 -2.22 -15.25 -4.35
CA PRO A 91 -1.73 -15.29 -5.73
C PRO A 91 -2.82 -15.13 -6.80
N GLN A 92 -4.08 -15.41 -6.48
CA GLN A 92 -5.21 -15.31 -7.41
C GLN A 92 -5.66 -13.86 -7.66
N VAL A 93 -5.31 -12.93 -6.76
CA VAL A 93 -5.84 -11.56 -6.77
C VAL A 93 -5.44 -10.80 -8.02
N LEU A 94 -4.23 -10.99 -8.56
CA LEU A 94 -3.84 -10.31 -9.80
C LEU A 94 -4.72 -10.72 -10.97
N GLY A 95 -5.03 -12.02 -11.10
CA GLY A 95 -5.93 -12.53 -12.12
C GLY A 95 -7.33 -11.93 -12.00
N GLN A 96 -7.86 -11.84 -10.78
CA GLN A 96 -9.16 -11.21 -10.51
C GLN A 96 -9.19 -9.75 -10.94
N VAL A 97 -8.15 -8.97 -10.62
CA VAL A 97 -8.08 -7.55 -11.01
C VAL A 97 -7.97 -7.39 -12.53
N LEU A 98 -7.21 -8.23 -13.21
CA LEU A 98 -7.06 -8.18 -14.67
C LEU A 98 -8.35 -8.52 -15.42
N HIS A 99 -9.24 -9.33 -14.84
CA HIS A 99 -10.53 -9.72 -15.43
C HIS A 99 -11.74 -8.97 -14.83
N ASP A 100 -11.52 -7.97 -13.97
CA ASP A 100 -12.59 -7.13 -13.44
C ASP A 100 -13.23 -6.34 -14.58
N ARG A 101 -14.57 -6.36 -14.69
CA ARG A 101 -15.34 -5.61 -15.70
C ARG A 101 -15.11 -4.09 -15.64
N ARG A 102 -14.62 -3.57 -14.51
CA ARG A 102 -14.27 -2.15 -14.30
C ARG A 102 -12.87 -1.80 -14.79
N THR A 103 -12.05 -2.79 -15.15
CA THR A 103 -10.75 -2.55 -15.75
C THR A 103 -10.95 -2.05 -17.18
N THR A 104 -10.53 -0.81 -17.43
CA THR A 104 -10.67 -0.16 -18.73
C THR A 104 -9.50 -0.44 -19.66
N SER A 105 -8.30 -0.61 -19.09
CA SER A 105 -7.14 -1.07 -19.85
C SER A 105 -6.09 -1.68 -18.93
N SER A 106 -5.25 -2.54 -19.49
CA SER A 106 -4.05 -3.02 -18.82
C SER A 106 -2.89 -3.10 -19.79
N ARG A 107 -1.69 -2.79 -19.29
CA ARG A 107 -0.44 -2.90 -20.05
C ARG A 107 0.65 -3.47 -19.18
N ARG A 108 1.36 -4.48 -19.72
CA ARG A 108 2.55 -5.05 -19.08
C ARG A 108 3.76 -4.17 -19.36
N VAL A 109 4.55 -3.87 -18.32
CA VAL A 109 5.78 -3.08 -18.38
C VAL A 109 6.86 -3.69 -17.48
N ARG A 110 8.13 -3.37 -17.73
CA ARG A 110 9.23 -3.72 -16.83
C ARG A 110 9.52 -2.58 -15.86
N VAL A 111 9.66 -2.92 -14.58
CA VAL A 111 10.00 -1.97 -13.50
C VAL A 111 11.15 -2.56 -12.68
N GLY A 112 12.38 -2.23 -13.07
CA GLY A 112 13.55 -2.97 -12.59
C GLY A 112 13.47 -4.42 -13.07
N ALA A 113 13.70 -5.38 -12.18
CA ALA A 113 13.60 -6.81 -12.50
C ALA A 113 12.15 -7.34 -12.55
N ARG A 114 11.15 -6.53 -12.18
CA ARG A 114 9.74 -6.95 -12.06
C ARG A 114 8.98 -6.74 -13.35
N THR A 115 8.13 -7.71 -13.68
CA THR A 115 7.09 -7.58 -14.70
C THR A 115 5.82 -7.08 -14.02
N VAL A 116 5.41 -5.85 -14.32
CA VAL A 116 4.31 -5.17 -13.64
C VAL A 116 3.22 -4.85 -14.64
N TYR A 117 1.97 -5.09 -14.27
CA TYR A 117 0.80 -4.63 -15.00
C TYR A 117 0.43 -3.24 -14.50
N VAL A 118 0.40 -2.28 -15.42
CA VAL A 118 -0.25 -0.98 -15.21
C VAL A 118 -1.70 -1.16 -15.64
N ILE A 119 -2.63 -1.00 -14.71
CA ILE A 119 -4.05 -1.29 -14.89
C ILE A 119 -4.80 0.01 -14.59
N HIS A 120 -5.60 0.44 -15.55
CA HIS A 120 -6.47 1.60 -15.40
C HIS A 120 -7.92 1.15 -15.18
N SER A 121 -8.57 1.77 -14.22
CA SER A 121 -10.00 1.64 -13.91
C SER A 121 -10.49 2.98 -13.35
N SER A 122 -11.40 2.98 -12.37
CA SER A 122 -11.65 4.15 -11.52
C SER A 122 -10.45 4.54 -10.65
N LYS A 123 -9.39 3.73 -10.66
CA LYS A 123 -8.12 3.95 -9.97
C LYS A 123 -6.96 3.59 -10.91
N LEU A 124 -5.76 4.05 -10.58
CA LEU A 124 -4.53 3.55 -11.19
C LEU A 124 -3.95 2.43 -10.32
N ILE A 125 -3.71 1.25 -10.89
CA ILE A 125 -3.18 0.09 -10.17
C ILE A 125 -1.90 -0.39 -10.85
N LEU A 126 -0.85 -0.58 -10.07
CA LEU A 126 0.33 -1.36 -10.47
C LEU A 126 0.25 -2.72 -9.77
N GLY A 127 0.09 -3.80 -10.53
CA GLY A 127 -0.05 -5.16 -9.98
C GLY A 127 1.00 -6.12 -10.53
N TRP A 128 1.55 -6.99 -9.69
CA TRP A 128 2.47 -8.05 -10.12
C TRP A 128 2.47 -9.24 -9.15
N GLY A 129 2.97 -10.37 -9.62
CA GLY A 129 3.21 -11.56 -8.80
C GLY A 129 4.68 -11.65 -8.40
N GLU A 130 4.96 -11.96 -7.13
CA GLU A 130 6.31 -12.21 -6.62
C GLU A 130 6.24 -13.03 -5.33
N GLN A 131 7.20 -13.94 -5.10
CA GLN A 131 7.26 -14.78 -3.89
C GLN A 131 5.95 -15.56 -3.60
N GLY A 132 5.27 -16.07 -4.66
CA GLY A 132 4.00 -16.80 -4.53
C GLY A 132 2.81 -15.93 -4.07
N ARG A 133 2.92 -14.61 -4.17
CA ARG A 133 1.91 -13.64 -3.71
C ARG A 133 1.65 -12.59 -4.78
N THR A 134 0.49 -11.94 -4.68
CA THR A 134 0.18 -10.73 -5.46
C THR A 134 0.58 -9.50 -4.67
N TYR A 135 1.25 -8.56 -5.32
CA TYR A 135 1.47 -7.21 -4.80
C TYR A 135 0.72 -6.21 -5.67
N LEU A 136 -0.01 -5.30 -5.03
CA LEU A 136 -0.75 -4.22 -5.67
C LEU A 136 -0.34 -2.87 -5.07
N LEU A 137 -0.13 -1.88 -5.93
CA LEU A 137 0.03 -0.49 -5.55
C LEU A 137 -1.07 0.32 -6.24
N ILE A 138 -2.02 0.81 -5.44
CA ILE A 138 -3.29 1.37 -5.91
C ILE A 138 -3.30 2.85 -5.57
N SER A 139 -3.53 3.71 -6.57
CA SER A 139 -3.72 5.15 -6.36
C SER A 139 -5.14 5.55 -6.76
N LYS A 140 -5.84 6.23 -5.85
CA LYS A 140 -7.22 6.70 -6.07
C LYS A 140 -7.28 8.02 -6.83
N TYR A 141 -6.25 8.85 -6.74
CA TYR A 141 -6.23 10.20 -7.33
C TYR A 141 -5.19 10.30 -8.44
N LEU A 142 -5.27 11.35 -9.27
CA LEU A 142 -4.31 11.61 -10.36
C LEU A 142 -2.87 11.81 -9.86
N ARG A 143 -2.69 12.04 -8.54
CA ARG A 143 -1.39 12.03 -7.87
C ARG A 143 -1.37 10.96 -6.79
N PRO A 144 -0.26 10.20 -6.65
CA PRO A 144 1.01 10.36 -7.37
C PRO A 144 0.98 9.81 -8.81
N SER A 145 1.89 10.30 -9.66
CA SER A 145 1.96 9.91 -11.08
C SER A 145 2.31 8.42 -11.25
N THR A 146 2.04 7.85 -12.43
CA THR A 146 2.51 6.49 -12.75
C THR A 146 4.04 6.36 -12.61
N ALA A 147 4.80 7.42 -12.89
CA ALA A 147 6.26 7.43 -12.73
C ALA A 147 6.67 7.32 -11.26
N ASP A 148 6.00 8.03 -10.36
CA ASP A 148 6.24 7.94 -8.91
C ASP A 148 5.90 6.55 -8.36
N LEU A 149 4.78 5.96 -8.81
CA LEU A 149 4.40 4.60 -8.45
C LEU A 149 5.44 3.58 -8.95
N LYS A 150 5.98 3.75 -10.16
CA LYS A 150 7.10 2.91 -10.65
C LYS A 150 8.36 3.09 -9.80
N ARG A 151 8.67 4.31 -9.33
CA ARG A 151 9.81 4.55 -8.40
C ARG A 151 9.60 3.84 -7.07
N PHE A 152 8.38 3.84 -6.54
CA PHE A 152 8.02 3.06 -5.35
C PHE A 152 8.30 1.57 -5.58
N VAL A 153 7.81 0.99 -6.68
CA VAL A 153 8.02 -0.44 -6.99
C VAL A 153 9.50 -0.79 -7.17
N ARG A 154 10.31 0.10 -7.76
CA ARG A 154 11.77 -0.10 -7.86
C ARG A 154 12.47 -0.12 -6.51
N ALA A 155 11.96 0.63 -5.53
CA ALA A 155 12.53 0.73 -4.19
C ALA A 155 12.18 -0.47 -3.28
N LEU A 156 11.29 -1.37 -3.73
CA LEU A 156 10.92 -2.56 -2.99
C LEU A 156 12.08 -3.54 -2.88
N ARG A 157 12.32 -3.99 -1.65
CA ARG A 157 13.29 -5.03 -1.28
C ARG A 157 12.65 -5.93 -0.23
N PRO A 158 13.10 -7.19 -0.10
CA PRO A 158 12.71 -8.03 1.04
C PRO A 158 12.97 -7.29 2.36
N LEU A 159 11.98 -7.31 3.24
CA LEU A 159 12.08 -6.74 4.58
C LEU A 159 12.62 -7.80 5.54
N HIS A 160 13.95 -7.80 5.67
CA HIS A 160 14.66 -8.48 6.75
C HIS A 160 14.67 -7.61 8.00
#